data_AF-A0A7X8F613-F1
#
_entry.id   AF-A0A7X8F613-F1
#
_cell.length_a   1.000
_cell.length_b   1.000
_cell.length_c   1.000
_cell.angle_alpha   90.00
_cell.angle_beta   90.00
_cell.angle_gamma   90.00
#
_symmetry.space_group_name_H-M   'P 1'
#
loop_
_entity.id
_entity.type
_entity.pdbx_description
1 polymer ?
#
loop_
_entity_poly.entity_id
_entity_poly.type
_entity_poly.pdbx_seq_one_letter_code
_entity_poly.pdbx_strand_id
1 'polypeptide(L)'
;MRRNKLKHFLLLFSMLSVLAFFTFYTFRIDLTEDNRYSISPYTVQLMRNLNQPVHITLYLNGDLNPAFHRLRKATTDIIDDLSKHTRFAVSTTHINPSQAGTEEERLQIFSDLAERGLTPTEVYMRDKEGKSMRKIIFPWIEIETDTRKIAVPLLKNLRNKS
;
A
#
# COMPACT_ATOMS: atom_id res chain seq x y z
N MET A 1 22.91 21.95 45.76
CA MET A 1 22.78 22.31 44.32
C MET A 1 23.08 21.15 43.34
N ARG A 2 24.19 20.39 43.47
CA ARG A 2 24.56 19.28 42.56
C ARG A 2 23.57 18.09 42.48
N ARG A 3 23.00 17.65 43.62
CA ARG A 3 22.04 16.52 43.66
C ARG A 3 20.74 16.78 42.89
N ASN A 4 20.26 18.03 42.90
CA ASN A 4 19.06 18.40 42.14
C ASN A 4 19.33 18.37 40.64
N LYS A 5 20.48 18.87 40.18
CA LYS A 5 20.88 18.78 38.76
C LYS A 5 20.95 17.33 38.26
N LEU A 6 21.48 16.41 39.09
CA LEU A 6 21.52 14.98 38.74
C LEU A 6 20.13 14.34 38.67
N LYS A 7 19.22 14.70 39.59
CA LYS A 7 17.82 14.24 39.53
C LYS A 7 17.11 14.71 38.26
N HIS A 8 17.28 15.98 37.88
CA HIS A 8 16.68 16.51 36.65
C HIS A 8 17.28 15.87 35.40
N PHE A 9 18.60 15.63 35.40
CA PHE A 9 19.28 14.91 34.31
C PHE A 9 18.77 13.48 34.15
N LEU A 10 18.63 12.72 35.24
CA LEU A 10 18.10 11.35 35.22
C LEU A 10 16.64 11.31 34.75
N LEU A 11 15.83 12.29 35.16
CA LEU A 11 14.43 12.40 34.76
C LEU A 11 14.31 12.71 33.27
N LEU A 12 15.12 13.64 32.76
CA LEU A 12 15.20 13.96 31.33
C LEU A 12 15.70 12.75 30.52
N PHE A 13 16.74 12.06 30.99
CA PHE A 13 17.30 10.89 30.34
C PHE A 13 16.29 9.73 30.28
N SER A 14 15.55 9.50 31.37
CA SER A 14 14.45 8.52 31.41
C SER A 14 13.36 8.86 30.40
N MET A 15 12.91 10.12 30.37
CA MET A 15 11.88 10.57 29.43
C MET A 15 12.32 10.42 27.97
N LEU A 16 13.57 10.78 27.65
CA LEU A 16 14.16 10.57 26.33
C LEU A 16 14.30 9.09 25.98
N SER A 17 14.69 8.24 26.93
CA SER A 17 14.82 6.79 26.73
C SER A 17 13.47 6.14 26.45
N VAL A 18 12.42 6.54 27.16
CA VAL A 18 11.04 6.07 26.91
C VAL A 18 10.57 6.52 25.52
N LEU A 19 10.81 7.79 25.16
CA LEU A 19 10.44 8.29 23.83
C LEU A 19 11.19 7.53 22.72
N ALA A 20 12.49 7.27 22.91
CA ALA A 20 13.29 6.47 22.00
C ALA A 20 12.77 5.03 21.88
N PHE A 21 12.37 4.40 22.98
CA PHE A 21 11.78 3.06 22.97
C PHE A 21 10.55 2.98 22.06
N PHE A 22 9.63 3.95 22.14
CA PHE A 22 8.45 4.00 21.27
C PHE A 22 8.77 4.33 19.81
N THR A 23 9.92 4.96 19.52
CA THR A 23 10.36 5.12 18.12
C THR A 23 10.89 3.83 17.51
N PHE A 24 11.48 2.92 18.30
CA PHE A 24 11.99 1.64 17.81
C PHE A 24 10.95 0.51 17.88
N TYR A 25 10.04 0.56 18.86
CA TYR A 25 9.04 -0.48 19.09
C TYR A 25 7.65 0.07 18.76
N THR A 26 7.20 -0.14 17.52
CA THR A 26 5.84 0.21 17.11
C THR A 26 4.91 -0.96 17.39
N PHE A 27 4.17 -0.88 18.50
CA PHE A 27 3.10 -1.83 18.79
C PHE A 27 1.80 -1.30 18.19
N ARG A 28 1.24 -2.02 17.21
CA ARG A 28 -0.09 -1.75 16.65
C ARG A 28 -1.05 -2.79 17.18
N ILE A 29 -2.01 -2.35 17.99
CA ILE A 29 -3.15 -3.17 18.41
C ILE A 29 -4.31 -2.81 17.49
N ASP A 30 -4.88 -3.81 16.84
CA ASP A 30 -6.16 -3.65 16.17
C ASP A 30 -7.26 -3.65 17.22
N LEU A 31 -7.95 -2.51 17.38
CA LEU A 31 -9.05 -2.33 18.31
C LEU A 31 -10.42 -2.51 17.64
N THR A 32 -10.45 -2.98 16.40
CA THR A 32 -11.71 -3.29 15.73
C THR A 32 -12.29 -4.60 16.22
N GLU A 33 -13.60 -4.64 16.36
CA GLU A 33 -14.35 -5.81 16.85
C GLU A 33 -14.13 -7.05 15.96
N ASP A 34 -13.92 -6.85 14.66
CA ASP A 34 -13.69 -7.91 13.68
C ASP A 34 -12.22 -8.09 13.27
N ASN A 35 -11.28 -7.42 13.95
CA ASN A 35 -9.85 -7.40 13.59
C ASN A 35 -9.61 -7.14 12.09
N ARG A 36 -10.42 -6.28 11.46
CA ARG A 36 -10.40 -6.07 10.00
C ARG A 36 -9.08 -5.50 9.48
N TYR A 37 -8.28 -4.91 10.35
CA TYR A 37 -6.96 -4.37 10.02
C TYR A 37 -5.82 -5.31 10.40
N SER A 38 -6.12 -6.51 10.92
CA SER A 38 -5.15 -7.54 11.25
C SER A 38 -5.01 -8.56 10.12
N ILE A 39 -3.77 -8.98 9.87
CA ILE A 39 -3.49 -10.05 8.91
C ILE A 39 -3.93 -11.38 9.53
N SER A 40 -4.72 -12.16 8.78
CA SER A 40 -5.18 -13.45 9.26
C SER A 40 -4.00 -14.41 9.54
N PRO A 41 -4.09 -15.29 10.55
CA PRO A 41 -3.05 -16.28 10.83
C PRO A 41 -2.73 -17.15 9.61
N TYR A 42 -3.74 -17.48 8.81
CA TYR A 42 -3.58 -18.23 7.56
C TYR A 42 -2.72 -17.47 6.54
N THR A 43 -2.95 -16.17 6.36
CA THR A 43 -2.16 -15.32 5.47
C THR A 43 -0.72 -15.20 5.95
N VAL A 44 -0.49 -15.07 7.27
CA VAL A 44 0.88 -15.07 7.84
C VAL A 44 1.58 -16.39 7.53
N GLN A 45 0.90 -17.52 7.69
CA GLN A 45 1.47 -18.83 7.39
C GLN A 45 1.78 -19.00 5.90
N LEU A 46 0.90 -18.48 5.02
CA LEU A 46 1.15 -18.44 3.58
C LEU A 46 2.43 -17.64 3.26
N MET A 47 2.60 -16.45 3.83
CA MET A 47 3.80 -15.63 3.62
C MET A 47 5.08 -16.33 4.12
N ARG A 48 5.02 -17.01 5.27
CA ARG A 48 6.15 -17.79 5.81
C ARG A 48 6.55 -18.97 4.93
N ASN A 49 5.56 -19.55 4.25
CA ASN A 49 5.75 -20.71 3.37
C ASN A 49 6.08 -20.32 1.93
N LEU A 50 6.16 -19.02 1.60
CA LEU A 50 6.71 -18.59 0.31
C LEU A 50 8.09 -19.22 0.12
N ASN A 51 8.36 -19.62 -1.13
CA ASN A 51 9.58 -20.32 -1.53
C ASN A 51 10.39 -19.54 -2.58
N GLN A 52 9.93 -18.36 -2.99
CA GLN A 52 10.55 -17.52 -4.00
C GLN A 52 10.19 -16.04 -3.80
N PRO A 53 10.97 -15.10 -4.38
CA PRO A 53 10.66 -13.68 -4.35
C PRO A 53 9.31 -13.34 -5.02
N VAL A 54 8.70 -12.25 -4.57
CA VAL A 54 7.42 -11.75 -5.10
C VAL A 54 7.59 -10.31 -5.54
N HIS A 55 7.10 -9.99 -6.73
CA HIS A 55 7.08 -8.64 -7.29
C HIS A 55 5.63 -8.18 -7.38
N ILE A 56 5.32 -7.05 -6.76
CA ILE A 56 3.97 -6.50 -6.72
C ILE A 56 3.95 -5.17 -7.45
N THR A 57 3.16 -5.10 -8.51
CA THR A 57 2.90 -3.86 -9.23
C THR A 57 1.55 -3.29 -8.80
N LEU A 58 1.55 -2.07 -8.26
CA LEU A 58 0.36 -1.33 -7.87
C LEU A 58 0.08 -0.23 -8.89
N TYR A 59 -0.99 -0.38 -9.67
CA TYR A 59 -1.38 0.54 -10.75
C TYR A 59 -2.18 1.76 -10.28
N LEU A 60 -1.93 2.19 -9.04
CA LEU A 60 -2.63 3.29 -8.40
C LEU A 60 -1.61 4.35 -7.96
N ASN A 61 -1.01 5.06 -8.91
CA ASN A 61 -0.04 6.13 -8.64
C ASN A 61 -0.41 7.46 -9.34
N GLY A 62 0.32 8.53 -9.02
CA GLY A 62 0.11 9.87 -9.55
C GLY A 62 -0.85 10.73 -8.73
N ASP A 63 -1.39 11.77 -9.38
CA ASP A 63 -2.36 12.70 -8.78
C ASP A 63 -3.75 12.04 -8.69
N LEU A 64 -4.18 11.75 -7.46
CA LEU A 64 -5.38 10.98 -7.16
C LEU A 64 -6.24 11.77 -6.17
N ASN A 65 -7.55 11.50 -6.14
CA ASN A 65 -8.36 12.07 -5.07
C ASN A 65 -7.93 11.49 -3.69
N PRO A 66 -8.31 12.14 -2.57
CA PRO A 66 -7.91 11.68 -1.25
C PRO A 66 -8.32 10.23 -0.92
N ALA A 67 -9.41 9.72 -1.49
CA ALA A 67 -9.85 8.35 -1.26
C ALA A 67 -8.88 7.33 -1.88
N PHE A 68 -8.44 7.55 -3.12
CA PHE A 68 -7.47 6.66 -3.79
C PHE A 68 -6.06 6.81 -3.22
N HIS A 69 -5.67 7.99 -2.72
CA HIS A 69 -4.45 8.13 -1.95
C HIS A 69 -4.46 7.28 -0.67
N ARG A 70 -5.59 7.28 0.07
CA ARG A 70 -5.75 6.40 1.24
C ARG A 70 -5.74 4.93 0.86
N LEU A 71 -6.42 4.55 -0.23
CA LEU A 71 -6.43 3.18 -0.72
C LEU A 71 -5.02 2.69 -1.09
N ARG A 72 -4.27 3.49 -1.86
CA ARG A 72 -2.87 3.21 -2.20
C ARG A 72 -2.05 2.99 -0.93
N LYS A 73 -2.11 3.95 0.00
CA LYS A 73 -1.36 3.89 1.26
C LYS A 73 -1.72 2.64 2.08
N ALA A 74 -3.00 2.37 2.29
CA ALA A 74 -3.44 1.19 3.04
C ALA A 74 -2.98 -0.12 2.37
N THR A 75 -3.02 -0.17 1.03
CA THR A 75 -2.55 -1.35 0.27
C THR A 75 -1.04 -1.53 0.44
N THR A 76 -0.24 -0.46 0.29
CA THR A 76 1.21 -0.49 0.51
C THR A 76 1.53 -0.89 1.95
N ASP A 77 0.87 -0.30 2.95
CA ASP A 77 1.09 -0.61 4.36
C ASP A 77 0.83 -2.10 4.65
N ILE A 78 -0.21 -2.69 4.03
CA ILE A 78 -0.52 -4.13 4.16
C ILE A 78 0.57 -4.99 3.51
N ILE A 79 1.01 -4.63 2.30
CA ILE A 79 2.08 -5.36 1.59
C ILE A 79 3.38 -5.32 2.40
N ASP A 80 3.74 -4.14 2.92
CA ASP A 80 4.93 -3.95 3.74
C ASP A 80 4.86 -4.79 5.02
N ASP A 81 3.67 -4.91 5.62
CA ASP A 81 3.50 -5.73 6.81
C ASP A 81 3.57 -7.23 6.51
N LEU A 82 2.95 -7.67 5.40
CA LEU A 82 3.07 -9.04 4.90
C LEU A 82 4.53 -9.41 4.58
N SER A 83 5.32 -8.47 4.05
CA SER A 83 6.72 -8.71 3.70
C SER A 83 7.59 -9.10 4.91
N LYS A 84 7.25 -8.61 6.12
CA LYS A 84 7.96 -8.94 7.37
C LYS A 84 7.74 -10.39 7.81
N HIS A 85 6.75 -11.07 7.25
CA HIS A 85 6.41 -12.45 7.57
C HIS A 85 7.03 -13.46 6.60
N THR A 86 7.93 -13.04 5.70
CA THR A 86 8.66 -13.94 4.81
C THR A 86 10.16 -13.69 4.87
N ARG A 87 10.94 -14.70 4.47
CA ARG A 87 12.40 -14.61 4.30
C ARG A 87 12.81 -14.23 2.88
N PHE A 88 11.86 -14.22 1.95
CA PHE A 88 12.09 -13.89 0.55
C PHE A 88 11.80 -12.41 0.30
N ALA A 89 12.46 -11.84 -0.71
CA ALA A 89 12.24 -10.45 -1.08
C ALA A 89 10.80 -10.26 -1.61
N VAL A 90 10.10 -9.27 -1.06
CA VAL A 90 8.83 -8.77 -1.59
C VAL A 90 9.09 -7.34 -2.03
N SER A 91 8.98 -7.08 -3.33
CA SER A 91 9.18 -5.74 -3.90
C SER A 91 7.86 -5.15 -4.36
N THR A 92 7.70 -3.84 -4.20
CA THR A 92 6.49 -3.12 -4.61
C THR A 92 6.85 -1.98 -5.55
N THR A 93 6.24 -1.95 -6.73
CA THR A 93 6.41 -0.88 -7.72
C THR A 93 5.08 -0.16 -7.95
N HIS A 94 5.11 1.17 -7.90
CA HIS A 94 3.91 2.00 -8.08
C HIS A 94 3.89 2.60 -9.49
N ILE A 95 2.94 2.18 -10.31
CA ILE A 95 2.79 2.63 -11.71
C ILE A 95 1.58 3.54 -11.83
N ASN A 96 1.72 4.62 -12.60
CA ASN A 96 0.61 5.44 -13.07
C ASN A 96 0.39 5.13 -14.57
N PRO A 97 -0.58 4.27 -14.93
CA PRO A 97 -0.84 3.94 -16.34
C PRO A 97 -1.16 5.15 -17.21
N SER A 98 -1.64 6.24 -16.60
CA SER A 98 -2.01 7.46 -17.31
C SER A 98 -0.81 8.38 -17.56
N GLN A 99 0.38 8.03 -17.08
CA GLN A 99 1.62 8.76 -17.33
C GLN A 99 2.31 8.16 -18.56
N ALA A 100 2.09 8.77 -19.72
CA ALA A 100 2.72 8.44 -21.00
C ALA A 100 3.18 9.71 -21.71
N GLY A 101 4.13 9.58 -22.63
CA GLY A 101 4.66 10.71 -23.41
C GLY A 101 3.67 11.23 -24.46
N THR A 102 2.84 10.34 -25.01
CA THR A 102 1.79 10.69 -25.99
C THR A 102 0.43 10.08 -25.65
N GLU A 103 -0.61 10.51 -26.35
CA GLU A 103 -1.96 9.95 -26.21
C GLU A 103 -2.01 8.51 -26.69
N GLU A 104 -1.37 8.22 -27.82
CA GLU A 104 -1.33 6.91 -28.47
C GLU A 104 -0.67 5.88 -27.55
N GLU A 105 0.46 6.25 -26.94
CA GLU A 105 1.16 5.40 -25.96
C GLU A 105 0.26 5.11 -24.74
N ARG A 106 -0.47 6.11 -24.25
CA ARG A 106 -1.39 5.94 -23.14
C ARG A 106 -2.52 4.97 -23.47
N LEU A 107 -3.10 5.11 -24.66
CA LEU A 107 -4.17 4.23 -25.13
C LEU A 107 -3.67 2.79 -25.31
N GLN A 108 -2.44 2.61 -25.79
CA GLN A 108 -1.82 1.30 -25.88
C GLN A 108 -1.62 0.66 -24.50
N ILE A 109 -1.07 1.41 -23.53
CA ILE A 109 -0.93 0.94 -22.14
C ILE A 109 -2.30 0.52 -21.56
N PHE A 110 -3.35 1.31 -21.83
CA PHE A 110 -4.70 1.00 -21.37
C PHE A 110 -5.25 -0.28 -22.01
N SER A 111 -5.01 -0.49 -23.31
CA SER A 111 -5.38 -1.71 -24.03
C SER A 111 -4.66 -2.92 -23.44
N ASP A 112 -3.34 -2.85 -23.28
CA ASP A 112 -2.51 -3.94 -22.75
C ASP A 112 -2.91 -4.35 -21.33
N LEU A 113 -3.34 -3.39 -20.50
CA LEU A 113 -3.88 -3.66 -19.16
C LEU A 113 -5.25 -4.33 -19.23
N ALA A 114 -6.14 -3.82 -20.09
CA ALA A 114 -7.48 -4.36 -20.26
C ALA A 114 -7.46 -5.80 -20.83
N GLU A 115 -6.57 -6.11 -21.78
CA GLU A 115 -6.37 -7.45 -22.34
C GLU A 115 -5.90 -8.46 -21.28
N ARG A 116 -5.15 -7.99 -20.29
CA ARG A 116 -4.77 -8.80 -19.11
C ARG A 116 -5.88 -8.89 -18.05
N GLY A 117 -7.05 -8.32 -18.31
CA GLY A 117 -8.19 -8.32 -17.40
C GLY A 117 -8.18 -7.21 -16.34
N LEU A 118 -7.20 -6.30 -16.37
CA LEU A 118 -7.15 -5.16 -15.46
C LEU A 118 -8.04 -4.05 -16.02
N THR A 119 -9.32 -4.05 -15.63
CA THR A 119 -10.28 -3.10 -16.19
C THR A 119 -10.10 -1.68 -15.63
N PRO A 120 -10.19 -0.64 -16.46
CA PRO A 120 -10.15 0.74 -16.00
C PRO A 120 -11.39 1.10 -15.17
N THR A 121 -11.27 2.15 -14.37
CA THR A 121 -12.39 2.78 -13.66
C THR A 121 -12.31 4.29 -13.81
N GLU A 122 -13.45 4.91 -14.14
CA GLU A 122 -13.58 6.36 -14.15
C GLU A 122 -13.84 6.89 -12.75
N VAL A 123 -13.11 7.95 -12.38
CA VAL A 123 -13.24 8.60 -11.08
C VAL A 123 -13.34 10.10 -11.27
N TYR A 124 -14.20 10.72 -10.45
CA TYR A 124 -14.34 12.16 -10.41
C TYR A 124 -13.32 12.73 -9.42
N MET A 125 -12.58 13.74 -9.86
CA MET A 125 -11.72 14.56 -9.02
C MET A 125 -12.22 16.00 -9.06
N ARG A 126 -11.98 16.73 -7.98
CA ARG A 126 -12.11 18.19 -7.98
C ARG A 126 -10.73 18.77 -8.16
N ASP A 127 -10.57 19.66 -9.13
CA ASP A 127 -9.34 20.43 -9.27
C ASP A 127 -9.26 21.50 -8.15
N LYS A 128 -8.15 22.24 -8.13
CA LYS A 128 -7.91 23.31 -7.15
C LYS A 128 -8.90 24.47 -7.27
N GLU A 129 -9.59 24.60 -8.40
CA GLU A 129 -10.61 25.62 -8.69
C GLU A 129 -12.04 25.11 -8.38
N GLY A 130 -12.17 23.87 -7.91
CA GLY A 130 -13.45 23.24 -7.56
C GLY A 130 -14.21 22.63 -8.75
N LYS A 131 -13.66 22.66 -9.97
CA LYS A 131 -14.28 22.03 -11.14
C LYS A 131 -14.13 20.52 -11.05
N SER A 132 -15.19 19.80 -11.45
CA SER A 132 -15.14 18.35 -11.53
C SER A 132 -14.47 17.92 -12.83
N MET A 133 -13.39 17.15 -12.72
CA MET A 133 -12.70 16.51 -13.83
C MET A 133 -12.84 14.98 -13.73
N ARG A 134 -12.96 14.32 -14.88
CA ARG A 134 -12.95 12.85 -14.95
C ARG A 134 -11.52 12.37 -15.17
N LYS A 135 -11.15 11.29 -14.48
CA LYS A 135 -9.87 10.62 -14.65
C LYS A 135 -10.08 9.12 -14.76
N ILE A 136 -9.33 8.48 -15.66
CA ILE A 136 -9.26 7.02 -15.75
C ILE A 136 -8.13 6.53 -14.85
N ILE A 137 -8.41 5.51 -14.05
CA ILE A 137 -7.45 4.83 -13.18
C ILE A 137 -7.58 3.31 -13.31
N PHE A 138 -6.55 2.59 -12.87
CA PHE A 138 -6.54 1.12 -12.81
C PHE A 138 -6.29 0.69 -11.36
N PRO A 139 -7.34 0.59 -10.53
CA PRO A 139 -7.20 0.28 -9.10
C PRO A 139 -6.96 -1.22 -8.89
N TRP A 140 -5.79 -1.69 -9.34
CA TRP A 140 -5.37 -3.09 -9.38
C TRP A 140 -3.97 -3.24 -8.79
N ILE A 141 -3.74 -4.42 -8.22
CA ILE A 141 -2.39 -4.94 -8.01
C ILE A 141 -2.17 -6.14 -8.91
N GLU A 142 -0.94 -6.32 -9.35
CA GLU A 142 -0.49 -7.49 -10.07
C GLU A 142 0.68 -8.10 -9.30
N ILE A 143 0.52 -9.36 -8.93
CA ILE A 143 1.45 -10.11 -8.11
C ILE A 143 2.13 -11.13 -9.02
N GLU A 144 3.45 -11.01 -9.12
CA GLU A 144 4.27 -11.80 -10.02
C GLU A 144 5.35 -12.55 -9.24
N THR A 145 5.52 -13.80 -9.63
CA THR A 145 6.59 -14.71 -9.23
C THR A 145 7.11 -15.38 -10.49
N ASP A 146 8.27 -16.04 -10.42
CA ASP A 146 8.90 -16.71 -11.57
C ASP A 146 7.96 -17.68 -12.33
N THR A 147 6.95 -18.22 -11.63
CA THR A 147 6.05 -19.24 -12.18
C THR A 147 4.63 -18.74 -12.46
N ARG A 148 4.21 -17.64 -11.84
CA ARG A 148 2.79 -17.24 -11.79
C ARG A 148 2.63 -15.75 -11.68
N LYS A 149 1.59 -15.26 -12.34
CA LYS A 149 1.17 -13.87 -12.36
C LYS A 149 -0.33 -13.78 -12.09
N ILE A 150 -0.73 -12.96 -11.13
CA ILE A 150 -2.12 -12.85 -10.67
C ILE A 150 -2.47 -11.37 -10.53
N ALA A 151 -3.58 -10.94 -11.15
CA ALA A 151 -4.15 -9.61 -10.95
C ALA A 151 -5.25 -9.65 -9.87
N VAL A 152 -5.24 -8.68 -8.96
CA VAL A 152 -6.24 -8.55 -7.88
C VAL A 152 -6.84 -7.15 -7.91
N PRO A 153 -8.17 -7.01 -8.00
CA PRO A 153 -8.83 -5.71 -7.95
C PRO A 153 -8.83 -5.17 -6.52
N LEU A 154 -8.55 -3.87 -6.37
CA LEU A 154 -8.59 -3.20 -5.07
C LEU A 154 -10.00 -2.73 -4.69
N LEU A 155 -10.89 -2.58 -5.68
CA LEU A 155 -12.26 -2.16 -5.45
C LEU A 155 -13.21 -3.36 -5.40
N LYS A 156 -14.07 -3.39 -4.37
CA LYS A 156 -15.04 -4.48 -4.16
C LYS A 156 -15.98 -4.72 -5.34
N ASN A 157 -16.39 -3.65 -6.03
CA ASN A 157 -17.30 -3.72 -7.18
C ASN A 157 -16.63 -4.32 -8.44
N LEU A 158 -15.29 -4.28 -8.54
CA LEU A 158 -14.56 -4.92 -9.63
C LEU A 158 -14.42 -6.44 -9.40
N ARG A 159 -14.40 -6.90 -8.15
CA ARG A 159 -14.32 -8.31 -7.79
C ARG A 159 -15.55 -9.14 -8.20
N ASN A 160 -16.72 -8.52 -8.29
CA ASN A 160 -17.97 -9.23 -8.61
C ASN A 160 -18.24 -9.35 -10.13
N LYS A 161 -17.31 -8.91 -10.99
CA LYS A 161 -17.42 -8.99 -12.45
C LYS A 161 -16.66 -10.17 -13.07
N SER A 162 -15.99 -11.01 -12.26
CA SER A 162 -15.31 -12.24 -12.72
C SER A 162 -16.20 -13.46 -12.64
#